data_AF-A0A3B9CWU2-F1
#
_entry.id   AF-A0A3B9CWU2-F1
#
_cell.length_a   1.000
_cell.length_b   1.000
_cell.length_c   1.000
_cell.angle_alpha   90.00
_cell.angle_beta   90.00
_cell.angle_gamma   90.00
#
_symmetry.space_group_name_H-M   'P 1'
#
loop_
_entity.id
_entity.type
_entity.pdbx_description
1 polymer ?
#
loop_
_entity_poly.entity_id
_entity_poly.type
_entity_poly.pdbx_seq_one_letter_code
_entity_poly.pdbx_strand_id
1 'polypeptide(L)'
;SKKVLASPFKFRQHGESGIPVSELLPNMAELVDDLCVIRSMHCNSIDHTGATLQTFTGMVSLPRPGIGCWLLYGLGTENNNLPGYVVMGPDQQSGTATYSSRFLPAETQGTRVEWKPEELGNGAGALPNLRNSSSLTREEQREQLTLLAELNRQHGKQSPNDDVLEARAASFELAFRM
;
A
#
# COMPACT_ATOMS: atom_id res chain seq x y z
N SER A 1 -15.70 39.10 4.78
CA SER A 1 -14.99 38.06 5.55
C SER A 1 -15.84 36.80 5.55
N LYS A 2 -15.38 35.68 4.96
CA LYS A 2 -16.11 34.40 5.04
C LYS A 2 -16.05 33.93 6.50
N LYS A 3 -17.21 33.68 7.12
CA LYS A 3 -17.26 33.14 8.50
C LYS A 3 -16.71 31.72 8.47
N VAL A 4 -15.62 31.46 9.18
CA VAL A 4 -15.12 30.12 9.45
C VAL A 4 -16.04 29.52 10.52
N LEU A 5 -16.72 28.43 10.20
CA LEU A 5 -17.56 27.71 11.16
C LEU A 5 -16.67 26.89 12.10
N ALA A 6 -17.05 26.83 13.37
CA ALA A 6 -16.43 25.90 14.31
C ALA A 6 -16.72 24.45 13.88
N SER A 7 -15.87 23.52 14.30
CA SER A 7 -16.16 22.10 14.11
C SER A 7 -17.46 21.73 14.82
N PRO A 8 -18.39 20.99 14.17
CA PRO A 8 -19.59 20.49 14.82
C PRO A 8 -19.30 19.32 15.78
N PHE A 9 -18.10 18.75 15.74
CA PHE A 9 -17.71 17.57 16.52
C PHE A 9 -16.98 17.96 17.80
N LYS A 10 -17.22 17.19 18.86
CA LYS A 10 -16.56 17.35 20.15
C LYS A 10 -15.17 16.73 20.13
N PHE A 11 -14.24 17.37 20.85
CA PHE A 11 -12.90 16.87 21.12
C PHE A 11 -12.71 16.74 22.62
N ARG A 12 -12.02 15.69 23.06
CA ARG A 12 -11.68 15.46 24.46
C ARG A 12 -10.21 15.08 24.56
N GLN A 13 -9.58 15.39 25.69
CA GLN A 13 -8.22 14.93 25.97
C GLN A 13 -8.25 13.44 26.32
N HIS A 14 -7.36 12.67 25.71
CA HIS A 14 -7.21 11.24 25.95
C HIS A 14 -5.77 10.90 26.32
N GLY A 15 -5.61 9.78 27.01
CA GLY A 15 -4.30 9.27 27.42
C GLY A 15 -3.58 10.13 28.45
N GLU A 16 -2.37 9.70 28.81
CA GLU A 16 -1.41 10.49 29.60
C GLU A 16 -0.85 11.66 28.81
N SER A 17 -0.76 11.52 27.48
CA SER A 17 -0.30 12.58 26.57
C SER A 17 -1.26 13.78 26.52
N GLY A 18 -2.52 13.59 26.92
CA GLY A 18 -3.54 14.64 26.89
C GLY A 18 -3.74 15.20 25.48
N ILE A 19 -3.66 14.34 24.45
CA ILE A 19 -3.87 14.74 23.06
C ILE A 19 -5.38 14.81 22.78
N PRO A 20 -5.87 15.89 22.13
CA PRO A 20 -7.29 16.02 21.85
C PRO A 20 -7.70 15.14 20.67
N VAL A 21 -8.64 14.23 20.90
CA VAL A 21 -9.18 13.33 19.86
C VAL A 21 -10.68 13.59 19.66
N SER A 22 -11.13 13.51 18.41
CA SER A 22 -12.54 13.72 18.05
C SER A 22 -13.41 12.55 18.51
N GLU A 23 -14.67 12.84 18.89
CA GLU A 23 -15.67 11.82 19.19
C GLU A 23 -15.96 10.85 18.03
N LEU A 24 -15.54 11.18 16.80
CA LEU A 24 -15.65 10.32 15.62
C LEU A 24 -14.63 9.16 15.58
N LEU A 25 -13.58 9.23 16.40
CA LEU A 25 -12.49 8.25 16.38
C LEU A 25 -12.30 7.60 17.77
N PRO A 26 -13.36 7.02 18.37
CA PRO A 26 -13.31 6.53 19.75
C PRO A 26 -12.24 5.45 19.96
N ASN A 27 -12.14 4.50 19.03
CA ASN A 27 -11.16 3.41 19.11
C ASN A 27 -9.72 3.92 18.92
N MET A 28 -9.53 4.99 18.16
CA MET A 28 -8.20 5.60 18.00
C MET A 28 -7.78 6.35 19.27
N ALA A 29 -8.76 6.92 19.98
CA ALA A 29 -8.51 7.65 21.22
C ALA A 29 -7.99 6.74 22.34
N GLU A 30 -8.32 5.45 22.32
CA GLU A 30 -7.78 4.44 23.26
C GLU A 30 -6.28 4.18 23.06
N LEU A 31 -5.75 4.45 21.87
CA LEU A 31 -4.36 4.20 21.49
C LEU A 31 -3.51 5.47 21.45
N VAL A 32 -4.05 6.62 21.91
CA VAL A 32 -3.48 7.94 21.61
C VAL A 32 -2.05 8.13 22.12
N ASP A 33 -1.68 7.48 23.21
CA ASP A 33 -0.33 7.55 23.79
C ASP A 33 0.70 6.76 22.99
N ASP A 34 0.25 5.80 22.18
CA ASP A 34 1.09 5.04 21.24
C ASP A 34 1.19 5.73 19.85
N LEU A 35 0.47 6.84 19.65
CA LEU A 35 0.48 7.58 18.38
C LEU A 35 1.53 8.68 18.35
N CYS A 36 2.27 8.75 17.24
CA CYS A 36 3.10 9.90 16.92
C CYS A 36 2.28 10.98 16.20
N VAL A 37 2.06 12.13 16.85
CA VAL A 37 1.32 13.26 16.25
C VAL A 37 2.27 14.29 15.65
N ILE A 38 2.28 14.37 14.32
CA ILE A 38 3.08 15.34 13.56
C ILE A 38 2.27 16.64 13.38
N ARG A 39 2.59 17.68 14.16
CA ARG A 39 1.93 19.01 14.09
C ARG A 39 2.60 19.99 13.13
N SER A 40 3.78 19.64 12.62
CA SER A 40 4.58 20.47 11.71
C SER A 40 4.24 20.30 10.24
N MET A 41 3.23 19.47 9.91
CA MET A 41 2.81 19.25 8.53
C MET A 41 2.33 20.55 7.87
N HIS A 42 2.87 20.83 6.69
CA HIS A 42 2.48 21.97 5.86
C HIS A 42 2.14 21.49 4.45
N CYS A 43 1.05 21.99 3.89
CA CYS A 43 0.61 21.70 2.53
C CYS A 43 0.62 22.98 1.70
N ASN A 44 1.17 22.91 0.49
CA ASN A 44 1.23 24.04 -0.43
C ASN A 44 0.03 24.06 -1.39
N SER A 45 -0.68 22.93 -1.47
CA SER A 45 -1.83 22.75 -2.34
C SER A 45 -3.12 23.27 -1.72
N ILE A 46 -3.92 23.99 -2.50
CA ILE A 46 -5.25 24.44 -2.10
C ILE A 46 -6.37 23.51 -2.61
N ASP A 47 -6.06 22.62 -3.56
CA ASP A 47 -6.99 21.64 -4.10
C ASP A 47 -6.77 20.26 -3.46
N HIS A 48 -7.84 19.46 -3.46
CA HIS A 48 -7.85 18.13 -2.86
C HIS A 48 -6.89 17.15 -3.57
N THR A 49 -6.71 17.28 -4.88
CA THR A 49 -5.88 16.35 -5.67
C THR A 49 -4.40 16.61 -5.39
N GLY A 50 -3.97 17.87 -5.45
CA GLY A 50 -2.61 18.26 -5.12
C GLY A 50 -2.28 18.01 -3.65
N ALA A 51 -3.22 18.23 -2.72
CA ALA A 51 -3.00 18.01 -1.29
C ALA A 51 -2.88 16.52 -0.95
N THR A 52 -3.72 15.69 -1.56
CA THR A 52 -3.64 14.22 -1.43
C THR A 52 -2.30 13.72 -1.97
N LEU A 53 -1.92 14.16 -3.17
CA LEU A 53 -0.64 13.76 -3.77
C LEU A 53 0.55 14.21 -2.92
N GLN A 54 0.51 15.44 -2.39
CA GLN A 54 1.57 15.96 -1.53
C GLN A 54 1.67 15.21 -0.20
N THR A 55 0.54 14.80 0.37
CA THR A 55 0.52 14.03 1.61
C THR A 55 1.25 12.69 1.46
N PHE A 56 1.00 11.98 0.35
CA PHE A 56 1.59 10.66 0.14
C PHE A 56 2.95 10.67 -0.55
N THR A 57 3.27 11.69 -1.35
CA THR A 57 4.50 11.71 -2.18
C THR A 57 5.41 12.91 -1.92
N GLY A 58 4.98 13.86 -1.09
CA GLY A 58 5.70 15.13 -0.87
C GLY A 58 5.58 16.14 -2.02
N MET A 59 4.94 15.78 -3.14
CA MET A 59 4.85 16.61 -4.35
C MET A 59 3.40 16.89 -4.75
N VAL A 60 3.15 18.09 -5.30
CA VAL A 60 1.80 18.52 -5.72
C VAL A 60 1.42 18.12 -7.14
N SER A 61 2.38 17.76 -8.00
CA SER A 61 2.13 17.50 -9.43
C SER A 61 2.96 16.38 -10.06
N LEU A 62 4.25 16.30 -9.73
CA LEU A 62 5.15 15.24 -10.19
C LEU A 62 5.35 14.21 -9.07
N PRO A 63 4.51 13.16 -9.02
CA PRO A 63 4.53 12.21 -7.92
C PRO A 63 5.87 11.49 -7.84
N ARG A 64 6.46 11.55 -6.65
CA ARG A 64 7.59 10.71 -6.21
C ARG A 64 7.03 9.39 -5.66
N PRO A 65 7.91 8.40 -5.34
CA PRO A 65 7.45 7.20 -4.67
C PRO A 65 6.62 7.55 -3.43
N GLY A 66 5.53 6.82 -3.23
CA GLY A 66 4.66 7.00 -2.09
C GLY A 66 5.40 6.73 -0.77
N ILE A 67 4.92 7.33 0.32
CA ILE A 67 5.50 7.12 1.66
C ILE A 67 5.55 5.65 2.06
N GLY A 68 4.52 4.86 1.72
CA GLY A 68 4.53 3.40 1.96
C GLY A 68 5.61 2.67 1.18
N CYS A 69 5.93 3.11 -0.04
CA CYS A 69 7.01 2.55 -0.84
C CYS A 69 8.38 2.85 -0.20
N TRP A 70 8.59 4.07 0.30
CA TRP A 70 9.81 4.44 1.02
C TRP A 70 9.99 3.67 2.32
N LEU A 71 8.91 3.48 3.08
CA LEU A 71 8.94 2.69 4.32
C LEU A 71 9.29 1.23 4.01
N LEU A 72 8.67 0.63 3.00
CA LEU A 72 8.97 -0.73 2.59
C LEU A 72 10.40 -0.88 2.04
N TYR A 73 10.89 0.10 1.27
CA TYR A 73 12.27 0.12 0.79
C TYR A 73 13.30 0.23 1.92
N GLY A 74 13.04 1.11 2.90
CA GLY A 74 14.00 1.43 3.97
C GLY A 74 13.98 0.44 5.13
N LEU A 75 12.79 -0.07 5.49
CA LEU A 75 12.59 -0.95 6.65
C LEU A 75 12.37 -2.41 6.26
N GLY A 76 12.00 -2.68 5.00
CA GLY A 76 11.61 -4.01 4.55
C GLY A 76 10.25 -4.45 5.11
N THR A 77 10.02 -5.76 5.10
CA THR A 77 8.84 -6.42 5.67
C THR A 77 9.31 -7.64 6.46
N GLU A 78 8.76 -7.85 7.65
CA GLU A 78 8.98 -9.09 8.41
C GLU A 78 8.12 -10.25 7.86
N ASN A 79 7.13 -9.92 7.03
CA ASN A 79 6.20 -10.86 6.46
C ASN A 79 6.69 -11.37 5.10
N ASN A 80 6.76 -12.70 4.97
CA ASN A 80 7.17 -13.40 3.76
C ASN A 80 6.01 -13.87 2.87
N ASN A 81 4.77 -13.76 3.37
CA ASN A 81 3.60 -14.41 2.78
C ASN A 81 2.47 -13.45 2.41
N LEU A 82 2.63 -12.14 2.55
CA LEU A 82 1.69 -11.13 2.00
C LEU A 82 2.50 -9.95 1.44
N PRO A 83 1.89 -9.09 0.60
CA PRO A 83 2.54 -7.87 0.16
C PRO A 83 2.97 -7.00 1.35
N GLY A 84 4.19 -6.45 1.29
CA GLY A 84 4.73 -5.57 2.34
C GLY A 84 4.03 -4.22 2.43
N TYR A 85 3.32 -3.80 1.38
CA TYR A 85 2.53 -2.57 1.35
C TYR A 85 1.16 -2.82 0.71
N VAL A 86 0.11 -2.78 1.55
CA VAL A 86 -1.28 -2.99 1.14
C VAL A 86 -2.04 -1.66 1.11
N VAL A 87 -2.83 -1.45 0.07
CA VAL A 87 -3.66 -0.26 -0.13
C VAL A 87 -5.13 -0.69 -0.13
N MET A 88 -5.92 -0.12 0.78
CA MET A 88 -7.34 -0.42 0.93
C MET A 88 -8.19 0.84 0.74
N GLY A 89 -9.43 0.64 0.26
CA GLY A 89 -10.40 1.71 0.05
C GLY A 89 -10.46 2.23 -1.40
N PRO A 90 -11.41 3.11 -1.73
CA PRO A 90 -11.54 3.66 -3.08
C PRO A 90 -10.27 4.45 -3.45
N ASP A 91 -9.94 4.48 -4.75
CA ASP A 91 -8.90 5.39 -5.22
C ASP A 91 -9.32 6.83 -4.87
N GLN A 92 -8.40 7.55 -4.22
CA GLN A 92 -8.56 8.98 -4.00
C GLN A 92 -8.41 9.72 -5.33
N GLN A 93 -8.70 11.02 -5.38
CA GLN A 93 -8.64 11.80 -6.62
C GLN A 93 -7.27 11.75 -7.34
N SER A 94 -6.19 11.46 -6.61
CA SER A 94 -4.83 11.29 -7.15
C SER A 94 -4.50 9.86 -7.63
N GLY A 95 -5.43 8.91 -7.47
CA GLY A 95 -5.34 7.53 -7.96
C GLY A 95 -4.11 6.75 -7.46
N THR A 96 -3.61 5.86 -8.31
CA THR A 96 -2.44 5.00 -8.08
C THR A 96 -1.14 5.78 -7.83
N ALA A 97 -1.09 7.06 -8.15
CA ALA A 97 0.10 7.87 -7.96
C ALA A 97 0.50 8.03 -6.48
N THR A 98 -0.43 7.86 -5.54
CA THR A 98 -0.16 8.00 -4.09
C THR A 98 0.59 6.80 -3.51
N TYR A 99 0.55 5.65 -4.16
CA TYR A 99 1.17 4.39 -3.69
C TYR A 99 2.03 3.71 -4.76
N SER A 100 2.46 4.47 -5.78
CA SER A 100 3.34 3.96 -6.82
C SER A 100 4.80 3.94 -6.36
N SER A 101 5.53 2.87 -6.67
CA SER A 101 6.97 2.76 -6.40
C SER A 101 7.81 3.72 -7.25
N ARG A 102 7.31 4.12 -8.42
CA ARG A 102 8.00 5.00 -9.39
C ARG A 102 9.41 4.50 -9.72
N PHE A 103 10.45 5.17 -9.22
CA PHE A 103 11.84 4.80 -9.47
C PHE A 103 12.43 3.90 -8.38
N LEU A 104 11.67 3.60 -7.31
CA LEU A 104 12.06 2.55 -6.37
C LEU A 104 11.81 1.17 -6.99
N PRO A 105 12.51 0.13 -6.50
CA PRO A 105 12.29 -1.24 -6.93
C PRO A 105 10.80 -1.60 -6.96
N ALA A 106 10.38 -2.34 -7.99
CA ALA A 106 8.97 -2.65 -8.20
C ALA A 106 8.35 -3.51 -7.09
N GLU A 107 9.15 -4.21 -6.29
CA GLU A 107 8.72 -4.89 -5.05
C GLU A 107 8.12 -3.95 -3.99
N THR A 108 8.44 -2.64 -4.07
CA THR A 108 7.92 -1.63 -3.14
C THR A 108 6.55 -1.07 -3.55
N GLN A 109 6.01 -1.53 -4.69
CA GLN A 109 4.74 -1.08 -5.23
C GLN A 109 3.58 -1.41 -4.28
N GLY A 110 2.74 -0.42 -3.98
CA GLY A 110 1.54 -0.65 -3.18
C GLY A 110 0.59 -1.62 -3.88
N THR A 111 0.18 -2.67 -3.17
CA THR A 111 -0.75 -3.69 -3.65
C THR A 111 -2.17 -3.32 -3.23
N ARG A 112 -3.02 -3.00 -4.21
CA ARG A 112 -4.42 -2.67 -3.95
C ARG A 112 -5.23 -3.93 -3.64
N VAL A 113 -5.93 -3.90 -2.52
CA VAL A 113 -6.88 -4.94 -2.09
C VAL A 113 -8.28 -4.38 -2.19
N GLU A 114 -9.15 -5.05 -2.94
CA GLU A 114 -10.56 -4.67 -3.02
C GLU A 114 -11.28 -5.09 -1.74
N TRP A 115 -11.83 -4.11 -1.02
CA TRP A 115 -12.63 -4.38 0.16
C TRP A 115 -14.07 -4.71 -0.26
N LYS A 116 -14.38 -6.00 -0.34
CA LYS A 116 -15.73 -6.54 -0.60
C LYS A 116 -16.21 -7.33 0.63
N PRO A 117 -16.91 -6.70 1.59
CA PRO A 117 -17.40 -7.33 2.83
C PRO A 117 -18.09 -8.68 2.60
N GLU A 118 -18.88 -8.76 1.54
CA GLU A 118 -19.65 -9.93 1.11
C GLU A 118 -18.80 -11.11 0.62
N GLU A 119 -17.56 -10.87 0.17
CA GLU A 119 -16.63 -11.89 -0.38
C GLU A 119 -15.47 -12.20 0.58
N LEU A 120 -15.39 -11.53 1.73
CA LEU A 120 -14.26 -11.63 2.67
C LEU A 120 -14.24 -12.92 3.50
N GLY A 121 -15.36 -13.65 3.59
CA GLY A 121 -15.47 -14.88 4.39
C GLY A 121 -14.54 -16.03 3.96
N ASN A 122 -13.94 -15.95 2.77
CA ASN A 122 -13.06 -16.98 2.22
C ASN A 122 -11.78 -16.41 1.56
N GLY A 123 -11.49 -15.11 1.76
CA GLY A 123 -10.32 -14.41 1.21
C GLY A 123 -10.23 -14.34 -0.33
N ALA A 124 -11.21 -14.90 -1.05
CA ALA A 124 -11.12 -15.11 -2.49
C ALA A 124 -11.31 -13.83 -3.33
N GLY A 125 -11.98 -12.83 -2.77
CA GLY A 125 -12.26 -11.54 -3.43
C GLY A 125 -11.21 -10.45 -3.17
N ALA A 126 -10.26 -10.68 -2.26
CA ALA A 126 -9.32 -9.65 -1.83
C ALA A 126 -8.26 -9.31 -2.90
N LEU A 127 -7.76 -10.31 -3.61
CA LEU A 127 -6.78 -10.15 -4.69
C LEU A 127 -7.22 -10.95 -5.93
N PRO A 128 -7.19 -10.33 -7.12
CA PRO A 128 -7.54 -11.02 -8.35
C PRO A 128 -6.50 -12.10 -8.69
N ASN A 129 -6.94 -13.19 -9.31
CA ASN A 129 -6.09 -14.27 -9.83
C ASN A 129 -5.18 -14.95 -8.80
N LEU A 130 -5.55 -14.90 -7.50
CA LEU A 130 -4.78 -15.57 -6.45
C LEU A 130 -4.98 -17.10 -6.48
N ARG A 131 -6.21 -17.54 -6.79
CA ARG A 131 -6.51 -18.96 -6.91
C ARG A 131 -6.11 -19.45 -8.29
N ASN A 132 -5.45 -20.60 -8.31
CA ASN A 132 -5.20 -21.31 -9.55
C ASN A 132 -6.55 -21.67 -10.19
N SER A 133 -6.82 -21.13 -11.38
CA SER A 133 -8.06 -21.39 -12.13
C SER A 133 -8.00 -22.72 -12.89
N SER A 134 -6.80 -23.31 -13.02
CA SER A 134 -6.58 -24.60 -13.65
C SER A 134 -6.63 -25.72 -12.61
N SER A 135 -7.06 -26.92 -13.01
CA SER A 135 -7.13 -28.12 -12.16
C SER A 135 -5.76 -28.67 -11.73
N LEU A 136 -4.71 -27.86 -11.79
CA LEU A 136 -3.36 -28.24 -11.39
C LEU A 136 -3.31 -28.44 -9.88
N THR A 137 -2.66 -29.53 -9.49
CA THR A 137 -2.20 -29.73 -8.13
C THR A 137 -1.13 -28.69 -7.77
N ARG A 138 -0.90 -28.51 -6.47
CA ARG A 138 0.15 -27.62 -5.96
C ARG A 138 1.54 -28.02 -6.43
N GLU A 139 1.78 -29.31 -6.64
CA GLU A 139 3.04 -29.86 -7.15
C GLU A 139 3.25 -29.48 -8.62
N GLU A 140 2.24 -29.67 -9.47
CA GLU A 140 2.32 -29.27 -10.89
C GLU A 140 2.48 -27.76 -11.05
N GLN A 141 1.80 -26.95 -10.23
CA GLN A 141 1.98 -25.50 -10.24
C GLN A 141 3.39 -25.09 -9.80
N ARG A 142 4.01 -25.83 -8.86
CA ARG A 142 5.42 -25.59 -8.46
C ARG A 142 6.39 -25.93 -9.59
N GLU A 143 6.16 -27.01 -10.34
CA GLU A 143 6.97 -27.36 -11.51
C GLU A 143 6.86 -26.28 -12.60
N GLN A 144 5.65 -25.79 -12.86
CA GLN A 144 5.41 -24.70 -13.80
C GLN A 144 6.18 -23.43 -13.42
N LEU A 145 6.13 -23.03 -12.14
CA LEU A 145 6.88 -21.86 -11.65
C LEU A 145 8.39 -22.08 -11.73
N THR A 146 8.87 -23.29 -11.46
CA THR A 146 10.29 -23.64 -11.58
C THR A 146 10.78 -23.50 -13.03
N LEU A 147 9.99 -23.96 -14.00
CA LEU A 147 10.27 -23.78 -15.42
C LEU A 147 10.26 -22.29 -15.82
N LEU A 148 9.25 -21.54 -15.38
CA LEU A 148 9.17 -20.09 -15.64
C LEU A 148 10.37 -19.34 -15.05
N ALA A 149 10.79 -19.68 -13.84
CA ALA A 149 11.98 -19.10 -13.21
C ALA A 149 13.24 -19.39 -14.02
N GLU A 150 13.38 -20.60 -14.57
CA GLU A 150 14.52 -20.94 -15.43
C GLU A 150 14.53 -20.15 -16.73
N LEU A 151 13.37 -20.03 -17.40
CA LEU A 151 13.23 -19.22 -18.61
C LEU A 151 13.51 -17.74 -18.34
N ASN A 152 13.01 -17.19 -17.23
CA ASN A 152 13.29 -15.82 -16.80
C ASN A 152 14.79 -15.61 -16.55
N ARG A 153 15.49 -16.55 -15.89
CA ARG A 153 16.94 -16.48 -15.69
C ARG A 153 17.71 -16.51 -17.00
N GLN A 154 17.29 -17.33 -17.96
CA GLN A 154 17.93 -17.37 -19.29
C GLN A 154 17.73 -16.06 -20.06
N HIS A 155 16.53 -15.48 -19.97
CA HIS A 155 16.23 -14.19 -20.57
C HIS A 155 17.01 -13.05 -19.90
N GLY A 156 17.08 -13.03 -18.56
CA GLY A 156 17.82 -12.01 -17.79
C GLY A 156 19.32 -11.96 -18.10
N LYS A 157 19.93 -13.06 -18.57
CA LYS A 157 21.32 -13.06 -19.05
C LYS A 157 21.53 -12.17 -20.28
N GLN A 158 20.49 -11.92 -21.06
CA GLN A 158 20.53 -11.09 -22.27
C GLN A 158 20.25 -9.61 -21.98
N SER A 159 19.57 -9.31 -20.87
CA SER A 159 19.25 -7.96 -20.39
C SER A 159 19.66 -7.80 -18.93
N PRO A 160 20.94 -7.50 -18.66
CA PRO A 160 21.37 -7.19 -17.30
C PRO A 160 20.63 -5.95 -16.79
N ASN A 161 20.05 -6.03 -15.59
CA ASN A 161 19.28 -4.96 -14.90
C ASN A 161 17.82 -4.77 -15.34
N ASP A 162 17.12 -5.83 -15.74
CA ASP A 162 15.66 -5.79 -15.89
C ASP A 162 14.95 -5.97 -14.54
N ASP A 163 14.87 -4.89 -13.75
CA ASP A 163 14.19 -4.87 -12.45
C ASP A 163 12.69 -5.22 -12.55
N VAL A 164 12.09 -5.01 -13.73
CA VAL A 164 10.67 -5.31 -13.98
C VAL A 164 10.45 -6.81 -14.10
N LEU A 165 11.35 -7.52 -14.80
CA LEU A 165 11.31 -8.96 -14.92
C LEU A 165 11.46 -9.65 -13.56
N GLU A 166 12.46 -9.21 -12.78
CA GLU A 166 12.73 -9.76 -11.44
C GLU A 166 11.55 -9.54 -10.49
N ALA A 167 10.99 -8.32 -10.46
CA ALA A 167 9.82 -8.03 -9.63
C ALA A 167 8.59 -8.85 -10.03
N ARG A 168 8.40 -9.10 -11.33
CA ARG A 168 7.32 -9.96 -11.82
C ARG A 168 7.53 -11.42 -11.40
N ALA A 169 8.76 -11.92 -11.48
CA ALA A 169 9.09 -13.27 -11.01
C ALA A 169 8.85 -13.41 -9.50
N ALA A 170 9.31 -12.44 -8.70
CA ALA A 170 9.07 -12.39 -7.25
C ALA A 170 7.57 -12.34 -6.90
N SER A 171 6.78 -11.58 -7.67
CA SER A 171 5.32 -11.51 -7.48
C SER A 171 4.63 -12.85 -7.70
N PHE A 172 5.06 -13.64 -8.69
CA PHE A 172 4.52 -14.98 -8.93
C PHE A 172 4.87 -15.96 -7.81
N GLU A 173 6.10 -15.90 -7.29
CA GLU A 173 6.51 -16.71 -6.15
C GLU A 173 5.74 -16.35 -4.87
N LEU A 174 5.53 -15.05 -4.62
CA LEU A 174 4.70 -14.58 -3.50
C LEU A 174 3.26 -15.09 -3.65
N ALA A 175 2.66 -14.96 -4.84
CA ALA A 175 1.31 -15.43 -5.10
C ALA A 175 1.14 -16.94 -4.92
N PHE A 176 2.17 -17.75 -5.21
CA PHE A 176 2.13 -19.19 -4.95
C PHE A 176 2.19 -19.56 -3.46
N ARG A 177 2.82 -18.73 -2.64
CA ARG A 177 2.92 -18.94 -1.18
C ARG A 177 1.65 -18.55 -0.44
N MET A 178 0.94 -17.56 -0.96
CA MET A 178 -0.37 -17.07 -0.48
C MET A 178 -1.48 -18.10 -0.70
#